data_AF-A0AAV2AF99-F1
#
_entry.id   AF-A0AAV2AF99-F1
#
_cell.length_a   1.000
_cell.length_b   1.000
_cell.length_c   1.000
_cell.angle_alpha   90.00
_cell.angle_beta   90.00
_cell.angle_gamma   90.00
#
_symmetry.space_group_name_H-M   'P 1'
#
loop_
_entity.id
_entity.type
_entity.pdbx_description
1 polymer ?
#
loop_
_entity_poly.entity_id
_entity_poly.type
_entity_poly.pdbx_seq_one_letter_code
_entity_poly.pdbx_strand_id
1 'polypeptide(L)'
;MAITALSCDANRSRNIDSITLRHPTFTLYKKTMEHSKQLQAHDGSFGNVYTTALITQALLSSGQEHNKDWKLNATIKYLIKELNSSSVDFLTTYLILPILNGKTLMDISRVNCSANPRKHREDPVSEINDYLGPKMRVRYSLYIGDEKDVIHSISLRMPENYTASEVMELAEVEDPKYKFEWKTTSGKMYVYEIAKVTNDPESGKFWLLYVGAANSSEPLTHLTNGPDEVIMSDGEHLVLWYKTATI
;
A
#
# COMPACT_ATOMS: atom_id res chain seq x y z
N MET A 1 22.95 11.97 -8.32
CA MET A 1 23.11 10.51 -8.15
C MET A 1 24.40 10.12 -7.44
N ALA A 2 25.60 10.50 -7.92
CA ALA A 2 26.86 10.15 -7.24
C ALA A 2 26.92 10.63 -5.77
N ILE A 3 26.51 11.88 -5.51
CA ILE A 3 26.40 12.42 -4.14
C ILE A 3 25.47 11.54 -3.29
N THR A 4 24.25 11.26 -3.76
CA THR A 4 23.28 10.39 -3.07
C THR A 4 23.86 9.03 -2.67
N ALA A 5 24.64 8.41 -3.55
CA ALA A 5 25.29 7.13 -3.27
C ALA A 5 26.37 7.26 -2.18
N LEU A 6 27.20 8.31 -2.25
CA LEU A 6 28.22 8.58 -1.24
C LEU A 6 27.60 8.97 0.12
N SER A 7 26.47 9.68 0.13
CA SER A 7 25.71 9.98 1.35
C SER A 7 25.15 8.70 1.98
N CYS A 8 24.68 7.75 1.18
CA CYS A 8 24.21 6.45 1.64
C CYS A 8 25.33 5.64 2.31
N ASP A 9 26.50 5.57 1.67
CA ASP A 9 27.67 4.88 2.22
C ASP A 9 28.16 5.52 3.54
N ALA A 10 28.20 6.86 3.59
CA ALA A 10 28.51 7.60 4.81
C ALA A 10 27.51 7.32 5.94
N ASN A 11 26.20 7.28 5.63
CA ASN A 11 25.14 7.08 6.62
C ASN A 11 25.07 5.63 7.16
N ARG A 12 25.45 4.63 6.34
CA ARG A 12 25.49 3.21 6.75
C ARG A 12 26.54 2.92 7.84
N SER A 13 27.59 3.74 7.91
CA SER A 13 28.79 3.43 8.70
C SER A 13 28.68 3.77 10.20
N ARG A 14 27.60 4.42 10.68
CA ARG A 14 27.32 4.84 12.08
C ARG A 14 28.45 5.58 12.85
N ASN A 15 29.60 5.81 12.23
CA ASN A 15 30.71 6.59 12.78
C ASN A 15 31.16 7.56 11.68
N ILE A 16 30.93 8.85 11.93
CA ILE A 16 31.25 9.96 11.01
C ILE A 16 32.77 10.25 11.01
N ASP A 17 33.58 9.46 11.72
CA ASP A 17 35.03 9.53 11.59
C ASP A 17 35.48 8.78 10.34
N SER A 18 35.60 9.52 9.23
CA SER A 18 36.62 9.47 8.16
C SER A 18 37.11 8.13 7.54
N ILE A 19 36.65 6.97 8.00
CA ILE A 19 37.32 5.69 7.75
C ILE A 19 36.80 5.03 6.46
N THR A 20 35.54 5.27 6.04
CA THR A 20 34.96 4.62 4.85
C THR A 20 35.21 5.37 3.54
N LEU A 21 35.16 6.70 3.54
CA LEU A 21 35.54 7.52 2.37
C LEU A 21 37.02 7.88 2.45
N ARG A 22 37.86 7.32 1.57
CA ARG A 22 39.25 7.78 1.40
C ARG A 22 39.26 9.31 1.29
N HIS A 23 40.19 9.98 1.98
CA HIS A 23 40.33 11.43 2.05
C HIS A 23 40.04 12.17 0.71
N PRO A 24 40.59 11.76 -0.46
CA PRO A 24 40.28 12.41 -1.73
C PRO A 24 38.80 12.33 -2.14
N THR A 25 38.12 11.20 -1.89
CA THR A 25 36.70 11.02 -2.23
C THR A 25 35.80 11.88 -1.35
N PHE A 26 36.14 12.03 -0.07
CA PHE A 26 35.41 12.93 0.83
C PHE A 26 35.60 14.40 0.46
N THR A 27 36.82 14.81 0.09
CA THR A 27 37.09 16.16 -0.40
C THR A 27 36.30 16.44 -1.69
N LEU A 28 36.29 15.48 -2.62
CA LEU A 28 35.52 15.60 -3.85
C LEU A 28 34.01 15.71 -3.57
N TYR A 29 33.48 14.85 -2.69
CA TYR A 29 32.09 14.90 -2.24
C TYR A 29 31.69 16.28 -1.72
N LYS A 30 32.47 16.85 -0.78
CA LYS A 30 32.21 18.18 -0.24
C LYS A 30 32.28 19.27 -1.31
N LYS A 31 33.29 19.23 -2.18
CA LYS A 31 33.44 20.21 -3.26
C LYS A 31 32.27 20.15 -4.25
N THR A 32 31.81 18.95 -4.62
CA THR A 32 30.68 18.79 -5.53
C THR A 32 29.36 19.26 -4.91
N MET A 33 29.14 19.04 -3.61
CA MET A 33 27.97 19.59 -2.91
C MET A 33 27.96 21.12 -2.91
N GLU A 34 29.07 21.74 -2.53
CA GLU A 34 29.20 23.20 -2.52
C GLU A 34 28.99 23.78 -3.92
N HIS A 35 29.61 23.17 -4.93
CA HIS A 35 29.42 23.57 -6.32
C HIS A 35 27.96 23.42 -6.76
N SER A 36 27.27 22.34 -6.35
CA SER A 36 25.86 22.12 -6.71
C SER A 36 24.96 23.22 -6.13
N LYS A 37 25.17 23.66 -4.88
CA LYS A 37 24.42 24.76 -4.27
C LYS A 37 24.59 26.08 -5.03
N GLN A 38 25.81 26.35 -5.49
CA GLN A 38 26.13 27.57 -6.25
C GLN A 38 25.45 27.62 -7.64
N LEU A 39 25.04 26.46 -8.18
CA LEU A 39 24.34 26.38 -9.46
C LEU A 39 22.83 26.64 -9.34
N GLN A 40 22.31 26.95 -8.15
CA GLN A 40 20.90 27.26 -7.98
C GLN A 40 20.53 28.54 -8.75
N ALA A 41 19.57 28.43 -9.66
CA ALA A 41 19.03 29.56 -10.39
C ALA A 41 18.11 30.42 -9.51
N HIS A 42 17.79 31.63 -9.98
CA HIS A 42 16.94 32.58 -9.25
C HIS A 42 15.52 32.05 -8.99
N ASP A 43 14.99 31.22 -9.87
CA ASP A 43 13.68 30.57 -9.73
C ASP A 43 13.71 29.37 -8.76
N GLY A 44 14.89 29.01 -8.25
CA GLY A 44 15.10 27.89 -7.34
C GLY A 44 15.47 26.57 -8.02
N SER A 45 15.53 26.53 -9.36
CA SER A 45 15.88 25.34 -10.13
C SER A 45 17.38 25.08 -10.18
N PHE A 46 17.76 23.87 -10.60
CA PHE A 46 19.12 23.52 -10.99
C PHE A 46 19.14 23.05 -12.45
N GLY A 47 18.74 23.94 -13.36
CA GLY A 47 18.60 23.63 -14.79
C GLY A 47 17.18 23.22 -15.15
N ASN A 48 16.95 21.93 -15.45
CA ASN A 48 15.62 21.42 -15.76
C ASN A 48 14.98 20.71 -14.55
N VAL A 49 13.71 20.32 -14.67
CA VAL A 49 12.95 19.68 -13.59
C VAL A 49 13.60 18.39 -13.07
N TYR A 50 14.12 17.54 -13.96
CA TYR A 50 14.76 16.27 -13.59
C TYR A 50 16.06 16.50 -12.82
N THR A 51 16.92 17.40 -13.33
CA THR A 51 18.19 17.77 -12.68
C THR A 51 17.93 18.44 -11.34
N THR A 52 16.91 19.30 -11.26
CA THR A 52 16.47 19.95 -10.03
C THR A 52 16.04 18.92 -8.99
N ALA A 53 15.21 17.95 -9.37
CA ALA A 53 14.77 16.89 -8.47
C ALA A 53 15.95 16.02 -7.99
N LEU A 54 16.84 15.60 -8.89
CA LEU A 54 17.99 14.76 -8.56
C LEU A 54 19.01 15.47 -7.65
N ILE A 55 19.29 16.75 -7.88
CA ILE A 55 20.19 17.55 -7.03
C ILE A 55 19.55 17.79 -5.67
N THR A 56 18.25 18.07 -5.63
CA THR A 56 17.51 18.25 -4.37
C THR A 56 17.57 16.99 -3.51
N GLN A 57 17.29 15.82 -4.10
CA GLN A 57 17.42 14.54 -3.37
C GLN A 57 18.85 14.30 -2.87
N ALA A 58 19.86 14.68 -3.66
CA ALA A 58 21.26 14.56 -3.26
C ALA A 58 21.63 15.47 -2.08
N LEU A 59 21.16 16.73 -2.09
CA LEU A 59 21.40 17.69 -1.01
C LEU A 59 20.68 17.30 0.29
N LEU A 60 19.42 16.86 0.19
CA LEU A 60 18.67 16.30 1.32
C LEU A 60 19.36 15.05 1.90
N SER A 61 19.83 14.15 1.04
CA SER A 61 20.57 12.96 1.49
C SER A 61 21.85 13.31 2.25
N SER A 62 22.39 14.50 2.01
CA SER A 62 23.63 14.99 2.59
C SER A 62 23.42 15.87 3.83
N GLY A 63 22.20 15.98 4.35
CA GLY A 63 21.89 16.78 5.53
C GLY A 63 22.00 18.29 5.31
N GLN A 64 21.79 18.78 4.07
CA GLN A 64 21.95 20.20 3.71
C GLN A 64 20.65 21.02 3.82
N GLU A 65 19.54 20.43 4.27
CA GLU A 65 18.21 21.05 4.34
C GLU A 65 18.14 22.35 5.14
N HIS A 66 19.06 22.56 6.08
CA HIS A 66 19.14 23.76 6.93
C HIS A 66 20.26 24.73 6.53
N ASN A 67 20.98 24.46 5.43
CA ASN A 67 22.09 25.28 5.00
C ASN A 67 21.59 26.59 4.35
N LYS A 68 22.13 27.73 4.77
CA LYS A 68 21.75 29.07 4.26
C LYS A 68 22.10 29.27 2.78
N ASP A 69 23.10 28.53 2.29
CA ASP A 69 23.63 28.67 0.93
C ASP A 69 22.75 27.93 -0.11
N TRP A 70 21.68 27.27 0.34
CA TRP A 70 20.70 26.64 -0.53
C TRP A 70 19.29 27.13 -0.20
N LYS A 71 18.62 27.73 -1.18
CA LYS A 71 17.25 28.21 -1.03
C LYS A 71 16.25 27.07 -1.26
N LEU A 72 16.19 26.11 -0.34
CA LEU A 72 15.30 24.93 -0.44
C LEU A 72 13.83 25.32 -0.70
N ASN A 73 13.30 26.33 -0.02
CA ASN A 73 11.91 26.78 -0.22
C ASN A 73 11.65 27.24 -1.66
N ALA A 74 12.60 27.92 -2.29
CA ALA A 74 12.47 28.32 -3.70
C ALA A 74 12.46 27.08 -4.61
N THR A 75 13.32 26.09 -4.34
CA THR A 75 13.33 24.82 -5.07
C THR A 75 12.03 24.03 -4.91
N ILE A 76 11.46 23.94 -3.71
CA ILE A 76 10.18 23.26 -3.49
C ILE A 76 9.05 23.96 -4.25
N LYS A 77 8.99 25.30 -4.22
CA LYS A 77 8.01 26.07 -5.00
C LYS A 77 8.13 25.83 -6.50
N TYR A 78 9.36 25.78 -7.02
CA TYR A 78 9.61 25.43 -8.42
C TYR A 78 9.10 24.01 -8.74
N LEU A 79 9.43 23.00 -7.93
CA LEU A 79 9.02 21.62 -8.18
C LEU A 79 7.49 21.42 -8.10
N ILE A 80 6.81 22.08 -7.15
CA ILE A 80 5.34 22.07 -7.08
C ILE A 80 4.72 22.73 -8.31
N LYS A 81 5.31 23.83 -8.79
CA LYS A 81 4.84 24.50 -10.01
C LYS A 81 4.96 23.58 -11.23
N GLU A 82 6.08 22.86 -11.37
CA GLU A 82 6.28 21.90 -12.46
C GLU A 82 5.31 20.71 -12.37
N LEU A 83 5.02 20.21 -11.17
CA LEU A 83 4.00 19.17 -10.96
C LEU A 83 2.57 19.61 -11.33
N ASN A 84 2.25 20.88 -11.09
CA ASN A 84 0.94 21.47 -11.41
C ASN A 84 0.83 21.91 -12.88
N SER A 85 1.84 21.65 -13.70
CA SER A 85 1.77 21.93 -15.14
C SER A 85 0.81 20.96 -15.84
N SER A 86 0.18 21.40 -16.93
CA SER A 86 -0.80 20.60 -17.67
C SER A 86 -0.21 19.38 -18.40
N SER A 87 1.12 19.22 -18.39
CA SER A 87 1.84 18.18 -19.13
C SER A 87 2.95 17.55 -18.28
N VAL A 88 2.69 17.30 -17.00
CA VAL A 88 3.67 16.62 -16.13
C VAL A 88 3.86 15.17 -16.59
N ASP A 89 5.11 14.77 -16.80
CA ASP A 89 5.44 13.40 -17.15
C ASP A 89 5.68 12.52 -15.90
N PHE A 90 5.57 11.20 -16.07
CA PHE A 90 5.75 10.24 -14.99
C PHE A 90 7.12 10.35 -14.30
N LEU A 91 8.20 10.58 -15.05
CA LEU A 91 9.54 10.68 -14.49
C LEU A 91 9.68 11.92 -13.60
N THR A 92 9.04 13.03 -13.99
CA THR A 92 8.93 14.23 -13.16
C THR A 92 8.24 13.91 -11.84
N THR A 93 7.08 13.25 -11.86
CA THR A 93 6.35 12.83 -10.65
C THR A 93 7.17 11.89 -9.77
N TYR A 94 7.80 10.87 -10.38
CA TYR A 94 8.63 9.88 -9.68
C TYR A 94 9.80 10.52 -8.93
N LEU A 95 10.47 11.51 -9.54
CA LEU A 95 11.63 12.16 -8.94
C LEU A 95 11.24 13.22 -7.89
N ILE A 96 10.06 13.85 -8.02
CA ILE A 96 9.64 14.92 -7.11
C ILE A 96 8.88 14.38 -5.89
N LEU A 97 8.03 13.37 -6.06
CA LEU A 97 7.15 12.91 -4.98
C LEU A 97 7.89 12.51 -3.69
N PRO A 98 9.05 11.82 -3.73
CA PRO A 98 9.84 11.56 -2.51
C PRO A 98 10.26 12.85 -1.82
N ILE A 99 10.71 13.86 -2.56
CA ILE A 99 11.18 15.15 -2.04
C ILE A 99 10.06 15.85 -1.26
N LEU A 100 8.84 15.87 -1.81
CA LEU A 100 7.69 16.50 -1.17
C LEU A 100 7.26 15.78 0.12
N ASN A 101 7.58 14.50 0.24
CA ASN A 101 7.39 13.72 1.47
C ASN A 101 8.58 13.81 2.43
N GLY A 102 9.56 14.70 2.15
CA GLY A 102 10.77 14.83 2.95
C GLY A 102 11.66 13.58 2.90
N LYS A 103 11.58 12.81 1.81
CA LYS A 103 12.31 11.58 1.56
C LYS A 103 13.22 11.70 0.34
N THR A 104 14.14 10.75 0.24
CA THR A 104 15.08 10.60 -0.86
C THR A 104 15.22 9.12 -1.21
N LEU A 105 15.92 8.80 -2.30
CA LEU A 105 16.26 7.41 -2.62
C LEU A 105 17.07 6.70 -1.52
N MET A 106 17.77 7.41 -0.64
CA MET A 106 18.49 6.81 0.49
C MET A 106 17.53 6.21 1.53
N ASP A 107 16.30 6.72 1.61
CA ASP A 107 15.29 6.26 2.57
C ASP A 107 14.62 4.94 2.16
N ILE A 108 14.85 4.45 0.93
CA ILE A 108 14.27 3.18 0.43
C ILE A 108 14.58 2.02 1.37
N SER A 109 15.82 1.94 1.86
CA SER A 109 16.23 0.86 2.80
C SER A 109 15.53 0.91 4.15
N ARG A 110 14.92 2.06 4.50
CA ARG A 110 14.19 2.31 5.74
C ARG A 110 12.68 2.21 5.55
N VAL A 111 12.21 1.90 4.33
CA VAL A 111 10.79 1.71 4.04
C VAL A 111 10.32 0.44 4.73
N ASN A 112 9.27 0.57 5.53
CA ASN A 112 8.62 -0.58 6.14
C ASN A 112 7.69 -1.24 5.10
N CYS A 113 8.18 -2.26 4.41
CA CYS A 113 7.42 -3.00 3.39
C CYS A 113 6.34 -3.94 3.99
N SER A 114 6.28 -4.08 5.32
CA SER A 114 5.19 -4.78 6.00
C SER A 114 3.99 -3.87 6.28
N ALA A 115 4.13 -2.56 6.05
CA ALA A 115 2.98 -1.72 5.77
C ALA A 115 2.44 -2.19 4.41
N ASN A 116 1.19 -2.66 4.38
CA ASN A 116 0.50 -3.03 3.13
C ASN A 116 0.67 -1.87 2.12
N PRO A 117 0.77 -2.07 0.79
CA PRO A 117 0.79 -0.97 -0.17
C PRO A 117 -0.22 -1.13 -1.34
N ARG A 118 -1.35 -1.84 -1.17
CA ARG A 118 -2.53 -1.73 -2.09
C ARG A 118 -3.87 -1.46 -1.40
N LYS A 119 -4.56 -0.37 -1.80
CA LYS A 119 -6.03 -0.19 -1.98
C LYS A 119 -6.44 1.28 -2.29
N HIS A 120 -6.33 1.73 -3.55
CA HIS A 120 -7.19 2.79 -4.09
C HIS A 120 -8.03 2.04 -5.11
N ARG A 121 -9.36 1.89 -5.04
CA ARG A 121 -10.40 2.74 -4.43
C ARG A 121 -10.10 4.23 -4.58
N GLU A 122 -10.22 4.70 -5.82
CA GLU A 122 -10.52 6.05 -6.35
C GLU A 122 -10.14 7.35 -5.58
N ASP A 123 -9.40 7.31 -4.47
CA ASP A 123 -9.09 8.45 -3.59
C ASP A 123 -7.72 8.27 -2.91
N PRO A 124 -6.64 8.95 -3.33
CA PRO A 124 -5.28 9.07 -2.73
C PRO A 124 -5.12 8.93 -1.20
N VAL A 125 -6.18 9.17 -0.43
CA VAL A 125 -6.23 9.03 1.02
C VAL A 125 -6.61 7.61 1.49
N SER A 126 -7.40 6.84 0.73
CA SER A 126 -7.83 5.47 1.08
C SER A 126 -6.67 4.46 1.14
N GLU A 127 -5.79 4.38 0.14
CA GLU A 127 -4.55 3.55 0.15
C GLU A 127 -3.70 3.82 1.36
N ILE A 128 -3.50 5.08 1.70
CA ILE A 128 -2.65 5.45 2.82
C ILE A 128 -3.26 4.89 4.13
N ASN A 129 -4.58 4.93 4.29
CA ASN A 129 -5.29 4.27 5.39
C ASN A 129 -5.25 2.75 5.30
N ASP A 130 -5.28 2.20 4.09
CA ASP A 130 -5.14 0.77 3.86
C ASP A 130 -3.74 0.24 4.25
N TYR A 131 -2.77 1.13 4.48
CA TYR A 131 -1.39 0.82 4.88
C TYR A 131 -1.08 1.20 6.32
N LEU A 132 -1.53 2.38 6.75
CA LEU A 132 -1.16 3.00 8.03
C LEU A 132 -2.32 3.11 9.03
N GLY A 133 -3.58 2.92 8.60
CA GLY A 133 -4.76 2.97 9.45
C GLY A 133 -4.94 1.72 10.33
N PRO A 134 -5.84 1.78 11.33
CA PRO A 134 -6.23 0.64 12.18
C PRO A 134 -6.53 -0.61 11.35
N LYS A 135 -6.08 -1.77 11.85
CA LYS A 135 -6.23 -3.05 11.17
C LYS A 135 -7.09 -3.98 11.99
N MET A 136 -8.00 -4.67 11.32
CA MET A 136 -8.75 -5.79 11.85
C MET A 136 -8.24 -7.12 11.29
N ARG A 137 -8.55 -8.19 12.02
CA ARG A 137 -8.30 -9.58 11.66
C ARG A 137 -9.64 -10.30 11.54
N VAL A 138 -9.89 -10.82 10.34
CA VAL A 138 -11.08 -11.62 10.04
C VAL A 138 -10.63 -13.03 9.72
N ARG A 139 -11.32 -14.02 10.28
CA ARG A 139 -11.21 -15.41 9.84
C ARG A 139 -12.22 -15.63 8.74
N TYR A 140 -11.78 -16.07 7.56
CA TYR A 140 -12.67 -16.46 6.48
C TYR A 140 -12.63 -17.97 6.28
N SER A 141 -13.78 -18.65 6.20
CA SER A 141 -13.84 -20.08 5.93
C SER A 141 -14.85 -20.47 4.85
N LEU A 142 -14.48 -21.47 4.06
CA LEU A 142 -15.37 -22.18 3.16
C LEU A 142 -15.77 -23.49 3.82
N TYR A 143 -17.06 -23.68 4.01
CA TYR A 143 -17.64 -24.95 4.44
C TYR A 143 -18.35 -25.60 3.26
N ILE A 144 -18.06 -26.87 3.00
CA ILE A 144 -18.71 -27.63 1.92
C ILE A 144 -19.37 -28.85 2.56
N GLY A 145 -20.65 -29.05 2.24
CA GLY A 145 -21.45 -30.17 2.72
C GLY A 145 -22.31 -29.81 3.94
N ASP A 146 -23.44 -30.50 4.09
CA ASP A 146 -24.43 -30.20 5.14
C ASP A 146 -23.88 -30.43 6.55
N GLU A 147 -22.91 -31.35 6.69
CA GLU A 147 -22.23 -31.68 7.95
C GLU A 147 -20.86 -30.98 8.13
N LYS A 148 -20.52 -30.02 7.25
CA LYS A 148 -19.20 -29.35 7.20
C LYS A 148 -18.06 -30.31 6.87
N ASP A 149 -18.27 -31.15 5.86
CA ASP A 149 -17.36 -32.21 5.43
C ASP A 149 -15.96 -31.68 5.06
N VAL A 150 -15.91 -30.49 4.45
CA VAL A 150 -14.66 -29.82 4.10
C VAL A 150 -14.65 -28.42 4.66
N ILE A 151 -13.55 -28.09 5.34
CA ILE A 151 -13.29 -26.77 5.91
C ILE A 151 -11.97 -26.23 5.36
N HIS A 152 -12.03 -25.10 4.67
CA HIS A 152 -10.85 -24.33 4.30
C HIS A 152 -10.90 -22.97 4.98
N SER A 153 -9.94 -22.68 5.84
CA SER A 153 -9.88 -21.42 6.59
C SER A 153 -8.61 -20.63 6.27
N ILE A 154 -8.76 -19.32 6.12
CA ILE A 154 -7.68 -18.35 6.04
C ILE A 154 -7.92 -17.24 7.06
N SER A 155 -6.85 -16.73 7.66
CA SER A 155 -6.91 -15.57 8.57
C SER A 155 -6.28 -14.38 7.89
N LEU A 156 -7.09 -13.38 7.59
CA LEU A 156 -6.70 -12.23 6.80
C LEU A 156 -6.56 -11.00 7.70
N ARG A 157 -5.56 -10.17 7.42
CA ARG A 157 -5.36 -8.89 8.11
C ARG A 157 -5.62 -7.76 7.13
N MET A 158 -6.52 -6.88 7.49
CA MET A 158 -7.01 -5.81 6.63
C MET A 158 -7.34 -4.55 7.43
N PRO A 159 -7.58 -3.42 6.78
CA PRO A 159 -8.06 -2.19 7.39
C PRO A 159 -9.49 -2.39 7.93
N GLU A 160 -9.93 -1.51 8.83
CA GLU A 160 -11.30 -1.51 9.34
C GLU A 160 -12.32 -1.09 8.27
N ASN A 161 -13.60 -1.40 8.51
CA ASN A 161 -14.74 -1.09 7.64
C ASN A 161 -14.75 -1.81 6.28
N TYR A 162 -14.06 -2.95 6.18
CA TYR A 162 -14.14 -3.80 4.98
C TYR A 162 -15.44 -4.55 4.96
N THR A 163 -16.08 -4.60 3.80
CA THR A 163 -17.24 -5.44 3.56
C THR A 163 -16.82 -6.91 3.40
N ALA A 164 -17.74 -7.84 3.62
CA ALA A 164 -17.49 -9.26 3.40
C ALA A 164 -17.05 -9.55 1.95
N SER A 165 -17.56 -8.81 0.96
CA SER A 165 -17.12 -8.90 -0.43
C SER A 165 -15.64 -8.57 -0.60
N GLU A 166 -15.15 -7.50 0.01
CA GLU A 166 -13.73 -7.12 -0.05
C GLU A 166 -12.84 -8.09 0.73
N VAL A 167 -13.36 -8.75 1.78
CA VAL A 167 -12.67 -9.85 2.46
C VAL A 167 -12.49 -11.04 1.50
N MET A 168 -13.52 -11.36 0.71
CA MET A 168 -13.47 -12.43 -0.28
C MET A 168 -12.48 -12.13 -1.40
N GLU A 169 -12.47 -10.90 -1.93
CA GLU A 169 -11.51 -10.45 -2.95
C GLU A 169 -10.06 -10.56 -2.43
N LEU A 170 -9.81 -10.15 -1.18
CA LEU A 170 -8.49 -10.29 -0.57
C LEU A 170 -8.10 -11.77 -0.42
N ALA A 171 -9.05 -12.64 -0.08
CA ALA A 171 -8.81 -14.07 0.06
C ALA A 171 -8.42 -14.73 -1.27
N GLU A 172 -9.09 -14.35 -2.37
CA GLU A 172 -8.77 -14.84 -3.71
C GLU A 172 -7.34 -14.50 -4.13
N VAL A 173 -6.86 -13.30 -3.78
CA VAL A 173 -5.49 -12.86 -4.06
C VAL A 173 -4.46 -13.68 -3.26
N GLU A 174 -4.77 -14.02 -2.00
CA GLU A 174 -3.87 -14.78 -1.12
C GLU A 174 -3.85 -16.28 -1.46
N ASP A 175 -4.99 -16.89 -1.77
CA ASP A 175 -5.10 -18.29 -2.17
C ASP A 175 -6.18 -18.46 -3.27
N PRO A 176 -5.80 -18.94 -4.48
CA PRO A 176 -6.72 -19.09 -5.60
C PRO A 176 -7.88 -20.07 -5.35
N LYS A 177 -7.85 -20.86 -4.26
CA LYS A 177 -9.00 -21.66 -3.80
C LYS A 177 -10.19 -20.80 -3.40
N TYR A 178 -9.97 -19.55 -3.00
CA TYR A 178 -11.03 -18.62 -2.64
C TYR A 178 -11.59 -17.87 -3.84
N LYS A 179 -11.09 -18.13 -5.05
CA LYS A 179 -11.68 -17.56 -6.27
C LYS A 179 -13.17 -17.85 -6.32
N PHE A 180 -13.95 -16.81 -6.59
CA PHE A 180 -15.40 -16.87 -6.64
C PHE A 180 -15.96 -16.11 -7.85
N GLU A 181 -17.15 -16.52 -8.27
CA GLU A 181 -17.91 -15.84 -9.32
C GLU A 181 -19.24 -15.36 -8.75
N TRP A 182 -19.66 -14.17 -9.18
CA TRP A 182 -20.84 -13.51 -8.65
C TRP A 182 -21.56 -12.70 -9.73
N LYS A 183 -22.82 -12.36 -9.47
CA LYS A 183 -23.63 -11.47 -10.31
C LYS A 183 -24.50 -10.57 -9.46
N THR A 184 -24.93 -9.44 -9.99
CA THR A 184 -25.92 -8.60 -9.31
C THR A 184 -27.33 -9.21 -9.47
N THR A 185 -28.02 -9.43 -8.36
CA THR A 185 -29.43 -9.89 -8.34
C THR A 185 -30.21 -9.02 -7.37
N SER A 186 -31.29 -8.38 -7.83
CA SER A 186 -32.11 -7.46 -7.01
C SER A 186 -31.30 -6.37 -6.29
N GLY A 187 -30.25 -5.87 -6.95
CA GLY A 187 -29.35 -4.84 -6.40
C GLY A 187 -28.30 -5.34 -5.41
N LYS A 188 -28.23 -6.65 -5.15
CA LYS A 188 -27.29 -7.26 -4.20
C LYS A 188 -26.28 -8.15 -4.91
N MET A 189 -25.09 -8.30 -4.34
CA MET A 189 -24.10 -9.27 -4.79
C MET A 189 -24.58 -10.70 -4.50
N TYR A 190 -24.80 -11.48 -5.56
CA TYR A 190 -25.16 -12.89 -5.47
C TYR A 190 -23.98 -13.75 -5.91
N VAL A 191 -23.32 -14.38 -4.95
CA VAL A 191 -22.22 -15.32 -5.16
C VAL A 191 -22.79 -16.67 -5.57
N TYR A 192 -22.36 -17.20 -6.72
CA TYR A 192 -22.89 -18.44 -7.27
C TYR A 192 -21.86 -19.54 -7.48
N GLU A 193 -20.57 -19.23 -7.34
CA GLU A 193 -19.49 -20.21 -7.44
C GLU A 193 -18.33 -19.79 -6.54
N ILE A 194 -17.74 -20.74 -5.83
CA ILE A 194 -16.47 -20.57 -5.10
C ILE A 194 -15.66 -21.85 -5.27
N ALA A 195 -14.35 -21.75 -5.47
CA ALA A 195 -13.47 -22.91 -5.64
C ALA A 195 -13.90 -23.87 -6.76
N LYS A 196 -14.56 -23.35 -7.81
CA LYS A 196 -15.18 -24.13 -8.91
C LYS A 196 -16.35 -25.03 -8.48
N VAL A 197 -16.92 -24.78 -7.30
CA VAL A 197 -18.16 -25.42 -6.85
C VAL A 197 -19.29 -24.44 -7.09
N THR A 198 -20.13 -24.72 -8.08
CA THR A 198 -21.26 -23.89 -8.48
C THR A 198 -22.51 -24.23 -7.67
N ASN A 199 -23.36 -23.24 -7.41
CA ASN A 199 -24.72 -23.47 -6.88
C ASN A 199 -25.46 -24.48 -7.75
N ASP A 200 -26.18 -25.39 -7.10
CA ASP A 200 -26.95 -26.45 -7.74
C ASP A 200 -28.42 -26.34 -7.30
N PRO A 201 -29.25 -25.66 -8.10
CA PRO A 201 -30.68 -25.53 -7.82
C PRO A 201 -31.44 -26.86 -7.86
N GLU A 202 -30.98 -27.87 -8.60
CA GLU A 202 -31.67 -29.17 -8.71
C GLU A 202 -31.53 -29.97 -7.41
N SER A 203 -30.34 -29.92 -6.79
CA SER A 203 -30.12 -30.51 -5.46
C SER A 203 -30.41 -29.55 -4.30
N GLY A 204 -30.82 -28.31 -4.59
CA GLY A 204 -31.15 -27.28 -3.60
C GLY A 204 -29.93 -26.77 -2.83
N LYS A 205 -28.72 -26.91 -3.36
CA LYS A 205 -27.46 -26.53 -2.70
C LYS A 205 -26.96 -25.17 -3.17
N PHE A 206 -26.70 -24.30 -2.22
CA PHE A 206 -26.28 -22.93 -2.48
C PHE A 206 -25.15 -22.51 -1.54
N TRP A 207 -24.32 -21.59 -2.00
CA TRP A 207 -23.41 -20.82 -1.17
C TRP A 207 -24.21 -19.81 -0.33
N LEU A 208 -24.19 -20.01 0.99
CA LEU A 208 -24.91 -19.20 1.95
C LEU A 208 -23.92 -18.42 2.84
N LEU A 209 -24.27 -17.17 3.15
CA LEU A 209 -23.43 -16.26 3.93
C LEU A 209 -23.73 -16.39 5.43
N TYR A 210 -22.68 -16.57 6.22
CA TYR A 210 -22.75 -16.67 7.67
C TYR A 210 -21.68 -15.80 8.33
N VAL A 211 -22.01 -15.23 9.50
CA VAL A 211 -21.08 -14.45 10.33
C VAL A 211 -21.17 -14.92 11.79
N GLY A 212 -20.05 -14.89 12.50
CA GLY A 212 -19.99 -15.10 13.95
C GLY A 212 -18.68 -14.59 14.53
N ALA A 213 -18.36 -14.96 15.77
CA ALA A 213 -17.09 -14.61 16.41
C ALA A 213 -16.05 -15.72 16.23
N ALA A 214 -14.83 -15.39 15.78
CA ALA A 214 -13.79 -16.36 15.42
C ALA A 214 -13.28 -17.22 16.59
N ASN A 215 -13.39 -16.70 17.81
CA ASN A 215 -12.94 -17.37 19.04
C ASN A 215 -14.12 -17.77 19.95
N SER A 216 -15.34 -17.77 19.42
CA SER A 216 -16.54 -18.14 20.17
C SER A 216 -17.07 -19.50 19.74
N SER A 217 -17.67 -20.23 20.67
CA SER A 217 -18.48 -21.41 20.38
C SER A 217 -19.93 -21.06 20.03
N GLU A 218 -20.27 -19.77 19.99
CA GLU A 218 -21.59 -19.30 19.59
C GLU A 218 -21.93 -19.72 18.16
N PRO A 219 -23.23 -19.99 17.89
CA PRO A 219 -23.65 -20.40 16.56
C PRO A 219 -23.44 -19.28 15.54
N LEU A 220 -23.07 -19.68 14.33
CA LEU A 220 -22.98 -18.77 13.19
C LEU A 220 -24.38 -18.25 12.83
N THR A 221 -24.48 -16.95 12.55
CA THR A 221 -25.71 -16.30 12.11
C THR A 221 -25.77 -16.28 10.59
N HIS A 222 -26.84 -16.83 10.02
CA HIS A 222 -27.10 -16.74 8.58
C HIS A 222 -27.56 -15.34 8.20
N LEU A 223 -26.97 -14.76 7.15
CA LEU A 223 -27.34 -13.44 6.64
C LEU A 223 -27.97 -13.58 5.26
N THR A 224 -29.03 -12.82 5.01
CA THR A 224 -29.72 -12.72 3.70
C THR A 224 -29.24 -11.53 2.86
N ASN A 225 -28.34 -10.73 3.41
CA ASN A 225 -27.65 -9.65 2.73
C ASN A 225 -26.64 -10.18 1.71
N GLY A 226 -26.36 -9.37 0.69
CA GLY A 226 -25.20 -9.63 -0.17
C GLY A 226 -23.90 -9.38 0.61
N PRO A 227 -22.79 -10.07 0.29
CA PRO A 227 -21.50 -9.82 0.94
C PRO A 227 -21.02 -8.36 0.82
N ASP A 228 -21.49 -7.63 -0.18
CA ASP A 228 -21.24 -6.20 -0.42
C ASP A 228 -21.94 -5.27 0.59
N GLU A 229 -22.99 -5.72 1.26
CA GLU A 229 -23.74 -4.94 2.25
C GLU A 229 -23.27 -5.17 3.69
N VAL A 230 -22.44 -6.20 3.94
CA VAL A 230 -22.06 -6.63 5.29
C VAL A 230 -20.69 -6.08 5.65
N ILE A 231 -20.63 -5.12 6.56
CA ILE A 231 -19.37 -4.57 7.10
C ILE A 231 -18.84 -5.50 8.19
N MET A 232 -17.59 -5.95 8.04
CA MET A 232 -16.91 -6.82 8.99
C MET A 232 -16.21 -6.03 10.10
N SER A 233 -16.10 -6.65 11.27
CA SER A 233 -15.43 -6.13 12.46
C SER A 233 -14.25 -7.01 12.89
N ASP A 234 -13.40 -6.48 13.77
CA ASP A 234 -12.24 -7.23 14.30
C ASP A 234 -12.64 -8.46 15.11
N GLY A 235 -11.97 -9.58 14.84
CA GLY A 235 -12.23 -10.86 15.50
C GLY A 235 -13.44 -11.63 14.96
N GLU A 236 -14.09 -11.15 13.90
CA GLU A 236 -15.21 -11.85 13.29
C GLU A 236 -14.80 -13.03 12.39
N HIS A 237 -15.73 -13.96 12.23
CA HIS A 237 -15.64 -15.15 11.40
C HIS A 237 -16.64 -15.05 10.27
N LEU A 238 -16.13 -14.77 9.07
CA LEU A 238 -16.88 -14.87 7.82
C LEU A 238 -16.91 -16.34 7.37
N VAL A 239 -18.08 -16.84 7.01
CA VAL A 239 -18.25 -18.19 6.47
C VAL A 239 -19.12 -18.15 5.23
N LEU A 240 -18.61 -18.71 4.13
CA LEU A 240 -19.44 -19.10 2.99
C LEU A 240 -19.64 -20.61 3.07
N TRP A 241 -20.90 -21.04 3.18
CA TRP A 241 -21.26 -22.43 3.39
C TRP A 241 -22.07 -22.96 2.21
N TYR A 242 -21.50 -23.90 1.47
CA TYR A 242 -22.18 -24.66 0.43
C TYR A 242 -22.99 -25.80 1.06
N LYS A 243 -24.30 -25.62 1.15
CA LYS A 243 -25.21 -26.59 1.77
C LYS A 243 -26.61 -26.49 1.19
N THR A 244 -27.45 -27.45 1.55
CA THR A 244 -28.87 -27.44 1.20
C THR A 244 -29.56 -26.24 1.85
N ALA A 245 -30.19 -25.39 1.04
CA ALA A 245 -30.95 -24.25 1.55
C ALA A 245 -32.24 -24.74 2.19
N THR A 246 -32.42 -24.42 3.47
CA THR A 246 -33.71 -24.57 4.14
C THR A 246 -34.59 -23.39 3.73
N ILE A 247 -35.55 -23.65 2.85
CA ILE A 247 -36.62 -22.71 2.47
C ILE A 247 -37.62 -22.60 3.61
#